data_AF-A0A916VIC4-F1
#
_entry.id   AF-A0A916VIC4-F1
#
_cell.length_a   1.000
_cell.length_b   1.000
_cell.length_c   1.000
_cell.angle_alpha   90.00
_cell.angle_beta   90.00
_cell.angle_gamma   90.00
#
_symmetry.space_group_name_H-M   'P 1'
#
loop_
_entity.id
_entity.type
_entity.pdbx_description
1 polymer ?
#
loop_
_entity_poly.entity_id
_entity_poly.type
_entity_poly.pdbx_seq_one_letter_code
_entity_poly.pdbx_strand_id
1 'polypeptide(L)'
;MIAILLVIYIDTTQTGFVTQGESNKTKQTATETQTMKTNLQVSVDTDKYYVTGYPEKIKLTIEGSSSLVTSTVNTQAFRAYIDLTKLGVGKHKVRVQVTGLSKQLSYYVKPQTVTVNIQRRKSRTLPVQIEYNKNNVASGYDQETATVSPSTVEVSGPKSEVNRVSQIVAKLNVPNGLNRTYSRTVILVAEDKNGQQLNVNISPSTAQVKLPLSVSKKTVKLKLNPRNEKSNKVYSLTAKQTKVTVYGKKSVISKLKQLTVNVDLAHINASTTQSFPITLPSGVARTDPANVNIQIKVKDSSATKNSD
;
A
#
# COMPACT_ATOMS: atom_id res chain seq x y z
N MET A 1 -102.13 15.20 14.94
CA MET A 1 -101.51 15.44 13.62
C MET A 1 -100.02 15.61 13.86
N ILE A 2 -99.20 14.74 13.27
CA ILE A 2 -97.79 14.52 13.64
C ILE A 2 -96.91 15.60 12.99
N ALA A 3 -96.13 16.32 13.80
CA ALA A 3 -95.08 17.21 13.35
C ALA A 3 -93.72 16.53 13.57
N ILE A 4 -92.97 16.32 12.50
CA ILE A 4 -91.57 15.88 12.56
C ILE A 4 -90.73 17.03 12.02
N LEU A 5 -89.84 17.53 12.87
CA LEU A 5 -88.85 18.54 12.53
C LEU A 5 -87.51 18.16 13.18
N LEU A 6 -86.52 18.09 12.30
CA LEU A 6 -85.07 18.20 12.46
C LEU A 6 -84.37 17.60 13.69
N VAL A 7 -83.32 16.80 13.40
CA VAL A 7 -82.12 16.77 14.24
C VAL A 7 -80.86 16.75 13.35
N ILE A 8 -79.96 17.69 13.63
CA ILE A 8 -78.54 17.72 13.24
C ILE A 8 -77.77 17.50 14.56
N TYR A 9 -76.76 16.60 14.63
CA TYR A 9 -75.46 16.81 15.33
C TYR A 9 -74.49 15.58 15.28
N ILE A 10 -73.33 15.77 14.63
CA ILE A 10 -71.91 15.58 15.03
C ILE A 10 -71.36 14.34 15.83
N ASP A 11 -70.26 13.81 15.27
CA ASP A 11 -68.98 13.19 15.76
C ASP A 11 -68.74 11.82 16.41
N THR A 12 -67.57 11.31 15.98
CA THR A 12 -66.51 10.53 16.65
C THR A 12 -66.63 9.03 16.93
N THR A 13 -65.69 8.32 16.32
CA THR A 13 -65.18 6.97 16.61
C THR A 13 -64.74 6.80 18.06
N GLN A 14 -65.29 5.82 18.77
CA GLN A 14 -64.74 5.40 20.06
C GLN A 14 -63.58 4.40 19.89
N THR A 15 -62.43 4.89 20.31
CA THR A 15 -61.24 4.15 20.75
C THR A 15 -61.55 3.20 21.90
N GLY A 16 -61.13 1.94 21.77
CA GLY A 16 -61.07 1.01 22.91
C GLY A 16 -59.97 1.45 23.89
N PHE A 17 -60.36 1.71 25.14
CA PHE A 17 -59.47 2.14 26.21
C PHE A 17 -58.61 0.97 26.73
N VAL A 18 -57.29 1.10 26.62
CA VAL A 18 -56.32 0.34 27.42
C VAL A 18 -56.09 1.13 28.71
N THR A 19 -56.28 0.49 29.86
CA THR A 19 -56.00 1.08 31.18
C THR A 19 -54.54 1.58 31.22
N GLN A 20 -54.36 2.88 31.44
CA GLN A 20 -53.06 3.53 31.64
C GLN A 20 -52.44 3.04 32.95
N GLY A 21 -51.74 1.91 32.88
CA GLY A 21 -51.02 1.31 34.02
C GLY A 21 -50.20 0.06 33.70
N GLU A 22 -50.45 -0.63 32.58
CA GLU A 22 -49.81 -1.93 32.31
C GLU A 22 -49.20 -2.12 30.90
N SER A 23 -48.97 -1.04 30.15
CA SER A 23 -48.28 -1.12 28.85
C SER A 23 -46.83 -1.64 28.96
N ASN A 24 -46.18 -1.45 30.12
CA ASN A 24 -44.85 -2.00 30.39
C ASN A 24 -44.87 -3.50 30.71
N LYS A 25 -45.91 -4.03 31.37
CA LYS A 25 -46.02 -5.46 31.68
C LYS A 25 -46.35 -6.30 30.44
N THR A 26 -47.20 -5.79 29.55
CA THR A 26 -47.58 -6.50 28.31
C THR A 26 -46.47 -6.56 27.26
N LYS A 27 -45.55 -5.57 27.23
CA LYS A 27 -44.30 -5.69 26.44
C LYS A 27 -43.30 -6.68 27.03
N GLN A 28 -43.34 -6.93 28.34
CA GLN A 28 -42.44 -7.89 29.00
C GLN A 28 -42.83 -9.36 28.77
N THR A 29 -44.10 -9.64 28.44
CA THR A 29 -44.59 -10.99 28.11
C THR A 29 -44.60 -11.30 26.62
N ALA A 30 -44.34 -10.32 25.75
CA ALA A 30 -44.25 -10.56 24.31
C ALA A 30 -43.01 -11.41 23.97
N THR A 31 -43.23 -12.52 23.28
CA THR A 31 -42.16 -13.30 22.65
C THR A 31 -41.58 -12.49 21.50
N GLU A 32 -40.28 -12.24 21.58
CA GLU A 32 -39.51 -11.57 20.53
C GLU A 32 -38.56 -12.57 19.88
N THR A 33 -38.33 -12.41 18.58
CA THR A 33 -37.34 -13.18 17.83
C THR A 33 -36.36 -12.22 17.18
N GLN A 34 -35.07 -12.38 17.46
CA GLN A 34 -34.02 -11.60 16.80
C GLN A 34 -32.96 -12.51 16.18
N THR A 35 -32.44 -12.08 15.02
CA THR A 35 -31.35 -12.78 14.33
C THR A 35 -30.14 -11.86 14.22
N MET A 36 -28.97 -12.37 14.62
CA MET A 36 -27.70 -11.64 14.56
C MET A 36 -26.59 -12.48 13.92
N LYS A 37 -25.52 -11.81 13.46
CA LYS A 37 -24.28 -12.46 13.06
C LYS A 37 -23.31 -12.45 14.23
N THR A 38 -22.75 -13.61 14.58
CA THR A 38 -21.78 -13.74 15.65
C THR A 38 -20.56 -14.54 15.18
N ASN A 39 -19.41 -14.34 15.83
CA ASN A 39 -18.16 -15.02 15.50
C ASN A 39 -18.22 -16.48 15.96
N LEU A 40 -17.77 -17.40 15.09
CA LEU A 40 -17.63 -18.81 15.45
C LEU A 40 -16.23 -19.07 16.00
N GLN A 41 -16.16 -19.39 17.28
CA GLN A 41 -14.90 -19.72 17.94
C GLN A 41 -14.55 -21.20 17.73
N VAL A 42 -13.26 -21.52 17.74
CA VAL A 42 -12.77 -22.90 17.58
C VAL A 42 -12.03 -23.30 18.84
N SER A 43 -12.51 -24.34 19.50
CA SER A 43 -11.83 -24.93 20.66
C SER A 43 -10.90 -26.03 20.17
N VAL A 44 -9.62 -25.71 20.07
CA VAL A 44 -8.54 -26.61 19.65
C VAL A 44 -7.23 -26.15 20.30
N ASP A 45 -6.28 -27.06 20.47
CA ASP A 45 -4.89 -26.69 20.77
C ASP A 45 -4.28 -25.94 19.57
N THR A 46 -4.24 -24.61 19.67
CA THR A 46 -3.79 -23.70 18.59
C THR A 46 -2.27 -23.69 18.41
N ASP A 47 -1.53 -24.23 19.36
CA ASP A 47 -0.07 -24.35 19.27
C ASP A 47 0.30 -25.58 18.45
N LYS A 48 -0.50 -26.64 18.55
CA LYS A 48 -0.29 -27.90 17.82
C LYS A 48 -1.01 -27.97 16.48
N TYR A 49 -2.19 -27.36 16.37
CA TYR A 49 -3.06 -27.53 15.21
C TYR A 49 -3.45 -26.22 14.53
N TYR A 50 -3.76 -26.33 13.25
CA TYR A 50 -4.27 -25.26 12.39
C TYR A 50 -5.56 -25.75 11.73
N VAL A 51 -6.65 -24.99 11.87
CA VAL A 51 -7.99 -25.40 11.45
C VAL A 51 -8.48 -24.52 10.32
N THR A 52 -9.07 -25.13 9.30
CA THR A 52 -9.57 -24.45 8.10
C THR A 52 -10.96 -24.98 7.71
N GLY A 53 -11.67 -24.26 6.86
CA GLY A 53 -12.95 -24.73 6.26
C GLY A 53 -14.22 -24.29 7.00
N TYR A 54 -14.11 -23.69 8.20
CA TYR A 54 -15.26 -23.13 8.92
C TYR A 54 -15.51 -21.66 8.53
N PRO A 55 -16.77 -21.18 8.58
CA PRO A 55 -17.07 -19.78 8.41
C PRO A 55 -16.68 -18.99 9.66
N GLU A 56 -16.09 -17.80 9.49
CA GLU A 56 -15.75 -16.91 10.59
C GLU A 56 -17.00 -16.43 11.36
N LYS A 57 -18.12 -16.24 10.64
CA LYS A 57 -19.39 -15.77 11.20
C LYS A 57 -20.53 -16.73 10.89
N ILE A 58 -21.42 -16.87 11.86
CA ILE A 58 -22.65 -17.67 11.78
C ILE A 58 -23.87 -16.81 12.11
N LYS A 59 -25.05 -17.24 11.66
CA LYS A 59 -26.32 -16.62 12.06
C LYS A 59 -26.85 -17.31 13.30
N LEU A 60 -27.10 -16.53 14.34
CA LEU A 60 -27.76 -16.97 15.56
C LEU A 60 -29.12 -16.26 15.66
N THR A 61 -30.18 -17.04 15.72
CA THR A 61 -31.54 -16.58 15.99
C THR A 61 -31.87 -16.95 17.43
N ILE A 62 -32.38 -15.99 18.20
CA ILE A 62 -32.75 -16.15 19.62
C ILE A 62 -34.21 -15.77 19.77
N GLU A 63 -34.94 -16.53 20.57
CA GLU A 63 -36.36 -16.34 20.83
C GLU A 63 -36.66 -16.48 22.33
N GLY A 64 -37.50 -15.58 22.86
CA GLY A 64 -37.94 -15.59 24.26
C GLY A 64 -38.56 -14.25 24.66
N SER A 65 -38.56 -13.90 25.95
CA SER A 65 -39.11 -12.61 26.39
C SER A 65 -38.32 -11.45 25.81
N SER A 66 -39.03 -10.39 25.39
CA SER A 66 -38.44 -9.23 24.71
C SER A 66 -37.26 -8.61 25.48
N SER A 67 -37.35 -8.52 26.81
CA SER A 67 -36.27 -7.99 27.66
C SER A 67 -35.01 -8.86 27.67
N LEU A 68 -35.16 -10.19 27.70
CA LEU A 68 -34.04 -11.12 27.66
C LEU A 68 -33.41 -11.19 26.28
N VAL A 69 -34.20 -11.17 25.22
CA VAL A 69 -33.69 -11.13 23.83
C VAL A 69 -32.89 -9.86 23.63
N THR A 70 -33.47 -8.69 23.92
CA THR A 70 -32.80 -7.39 23.76
C THR A 70 -31.50 -7.31 24.58
N SER A 71 -31.52 -7.72 25.85
CA SER A 71 -30.31 -7.70 26.69
C SER A 71 -29.23 -8.67 26.18
N THR A 72 -29.60 -9.85 25.69
CA THR A 72 -28.65 -10.82 25.13
C THR A 72 -28.01 -10.32 23.84
N VAL A 73 -28.79 -9.69 22.96
CA VAL A 73 -28.30 -9.10 21.71
C VAL A 73 -27.30 -7.98 21.99
N ASN A 74 -27.61 -7.11 22.96
CA ASN A 74 -26.78 -5.95 23.29
C ASN A 74 -25.50 -6.34 24.03
N THR A 75 -25.59 -7.27 24.99
CA THR A 75 -24.44 -7.67 25.82
C THR A 75 -23.55 -8.71 25.14
N GLN A 76 -24.12 -9.52 24.25
CA GLN A 76 -23.45 -10.66 23.60
C GLN A 76 -22.71 -11.57 24.60
N ALA A 77 -23.28 -11.74 25.80
CA ALA A 77 -22.73 -12.58 26.87
C ALA A 77 -22.88 -14.09 26.61
N PHE A 78 -22.60 -14.53 25.39
CA PHE A 78 -22.65 -15.92 24.94
C PHE A 78 -21.47 -16.22 24.01
N ARG A 79 -21.20 -17.50 23.81
CA ARG A 79 -20.15 -17.96 22.89
C ARG A 79 -20.72 -19.01 21.94
N ALA A 80 -20.64 -18.75 20.65
CA ALA A 80 -20.82 -19.77 19.61
C ALA A 80 -19.46 -20.41 19.28
N TYR A 81 -19.36 -21.74 19.35
CA TYR A 81 -18.11 -22.44 19.12
C TYR A 81 -18.28 -23.83 18.52
N ILE A 82 -17.18 -24.37 18.00
CA ILE A 82 -17.03 -25.78 17.65
C ILE A 82 -15.95 -26.41 18.53
N ASP A 83 -16.25 -27.56 19.13
CA ASP A 83 -15.29 -28.32 19.93
C ASP A 83 -14.55 -29.36 19.08
N LEU A 84 -13.24 -29.18 18.97
CA LEU A 84 -12.34 -30.06 18.21
C LEU A 84 -11.33 -30.77 19.12
N THR A 85 -11.42 -30.61 20.44
CA THR A 85 -10.40 -31.08 21.41
C THR A 85 -10.20 -32.59 21.40
N LYS A 86 -11.23 -33.35 21.03
CA LYS A 86 -11.21 -34.82 20.93
C LYS A 86 -10.92 -35.35 19.52
N LEU A 87 -10.70 -34.47 18.54
CA LEU A 87 -10.54 -34.85 17.14
C LEU A 87 -9.07 -34.81 16.71
N GLY A 88 -8.68 -35.78 15.89
CA GLY A 88 -7.35 -35.85 15.27
C GLY A 88 -7.26 -35.05 13.96
N VAL A 89 -6.08 -35.09 13.34
CA VAL A 89 -5.82 -34.51 12.02
C VAL A 89 -6.77 -35.11 10.97
N GLY A 90 -7.33 -34.27 10.10
CA GLY A 90 -8.23 -34.69 9.02
C GLY A 90 -9.47 -33.81 8.88
N LYS A 91 -10.35 -34.20 7.95
CA LYS A 91 -11.63 -33.54 7.73
C LYS A 91 -12.69 -34.10 8.68
N HIS A 92 -13.43 -33.21 9.33
CA HIS A 92 -14.49 -33.55 10.28
C HIS A 92 -15.72 -32.68 10.05
N LYS A 93 -16.91 -33.25 10.29
CA LYS A 93 -18.17 -32.50 10.33
C LYS A 93 -18.58 -32.36 11.78
N VAL A 94 -18.64 -31.12 12.27
CA VAL A 94 -18.88 -30.81 13.68
C VAL A 94 -20.10 -29.92 13.85
N ARG A 95 -20.81 -30.09 14.96
CA ARG A 95 -22.00 -29.29 15.28
C ARG A 95 -21.57 -27.98 15.94
N VAL A 96 -22.21 -26.88 15.55
CA VAL A 96 -22.04 -25.59 16.21
C VAL A 96 -22.78 -25.63 17.55
N GLN A 97 -22.09 -25.25 18.62
CA GLN A 97 -22.62 -25.19 19.98
C GLN A 97 -22.70 -23.74 20.43
N VAL A 98 -23.66 -23.43 21.29
CA VAL A 98 -23.80 -22.11 21.91
C VAL A 98 -23.87 -22.29 23.42
N THR A 99 -23.05 -21.54 24.15
CA THR A 99 -23.02 -21.51 25.62
C THR A 99 -23.17 -20.08 26.14
N GLY A 100 -23.60 -19.91 27.39
CA GLY A 100 -23.83 -18.62 28.03
C GLY A 100 -25.21 -18.00 27.81
N LEU A 101 -26.06 -18.61 26.97
CA LEU A 101 -27.46 -18.19 26.85
C LEU A 101 -28.28 -18.61 28.09
N SER A 102 -29.22 -17.75 28.49
CA SER A 102 -30.20 -18.09 29.53
C SER A 102 -31.02 -19.32 29.12
N LYS A 103 -31.33 -20.20 30.08
CA LYS A 103 -32.18 -21.38 29.85
C LYS A 103 -33.61 -21.04 29.42
N GLN A 104 -34.03 -19.78 29.61
CA GLN A 104 -35.34 -19.27 29.20
C GLN A 104 -35.37 -18.81 27.73
N LEU A 105 -34.24 -18.84 27.02
CA LEU A 105 -34.15 -18.49 25.61
C LEU A 105 -34.05 -19.76 24.75
N SER A 106 -34.84 -19.79 23.69
CA SER A 106 -34.65 -20.74 22.59
C SER A 106 -33.70 -20.14 21.57
N TYR A 107 -32.92 -20.99 20.90
CA TYR A 107 -32.01 -20.51 19.86
C TYR A 107 -31.90 -21.46 18.68
N TYR A 108 -31.58 -20.89 17.52
CA TYR A 108 -31.33 -21.60 16.28
C TYR A 108 -30.07 -21.05 15.62
N VAL A 109 -29.25 -21.94 15.06
CA VAL A 109 -27.95 -21.59 14.48
C VAL A 109 -27.89 -22.01 13.02
N LYS A 110 -27.43 -21.12 12.15
CA LYS A 110 -27.21 -21.41 10.73
C LYS A 110 -25.78 -21.03 10.30
N PRO A 111 -24.98 -22.00 9.82
CA PRO A 111 -25.26 -23.44 9.70
C PRO A 111 -25.25 -24.18 11.06
N GLN A 112 -26.01 -25.27 11.17
CA GLN A 112 -26.00 -26.14 12.37
C GLN A 112 -24.73 -27.00 12.47
N THR A 113 -24.16 -27.36 11.32
CA THR A 113 -22.91 -28.14 11.24
C THR A 113 -21.96 -27.47 10.27
N VAL A 114 -20.67 -27.53 10.57
CA VAL A 114 -19.60 -27.03 9.71
C VAL A 114 -18.61 -28.15 9.41
N THR A 115 -18.06 -28.14 8.21
CA THR A 115 -16.97 -29.05 7.83
C THR A 115 -15.65 -28.34 8.07
N VAL A 116 -14.79 -28.95 8.89
CA VAL A 116 -13.47 -28.43 9.21
C VAL A 116 -12.38 -29.38 8.77
N ASN A 117 -11.19 -28.84 8.51
CA ASN A 117 -9.99 -29.62 8.27
C ASN A 117 -8.94 -29.25 9.32
N ILE A 118 -8.63 -30.20 10.19
CA ILE A 118 -7.62 -30.07 11.26
C ILE A 118 -6.29 -30.51 10.69
N GLN A 119 -5.30 -29.62 10.70
CA GLN A 119 -3.95 -29.87 10.19
C GLN A 119 -2.93 -29.64 11.29
N ARG A 120 -1.75 -30.26 11.19
CA ARG A 120 -0.63 -29.92 12.10
C ARG A 120 -0.17 -28.50 11.80
N ARG A 121 0.04 -27.72 12.86
CA ARG A 121 0.66 -26.39 12.77
C ARG A 121 2.17 -26.53 12.64
N LYS A 122 2.79 -25.58 11.93
CA LYS A 122 4.23 -25.35 11.96
C LYS A 122 4.49 -23.84 11.96
N SER A 123 5.59 -23.43 12.56
CA SER A 123 6.12 -22.07 12.46
C SER A 123 7.60 -22.10 12.04
N ARG A 124 8.04 -21.08 11.30
CA ARG A 124 9.42 -20.88 10.84
C ARG A 124 9.74 -19.39 10.85
N THR A 125 10.91 -19.01 11.34
CA THR A 125 11.45 -17.67 11.14
C THR A 125 12.25 -17.61 9.85
N LEU A 126 11.93 -16.66 8.97
CA LEU A 126 12.57 -16.52 7.66
C LEU A 126 13.01 -15.07 7.40
N PRO A 127 14.13 -14.87 6.68
CA PRO A 127 14.56 -13.54 6.27
C PRO A 127 13.65 -12.96 5.19
N VAL A 128 13.48 -11.64 5.21
CA VAL A 128 12.72 -10.89 4.22
C VAL A 128 13.65 -10.49 3.07
N GLN A 129 13.26 -10.87 1.85
CA GLN A 129 13.93 -10.51 0.61
C GLN A 129 13.25 -9.29 0.00
N ILE A 130 14.04 -8.33 -0.49
CA ILE A 130 13.52 -7.10 -1.10
C ILE A 130 13.52 -7.26 -2.61
N GLU A 131 12.37 -7.04 -3.24
CA GLU A 131 12.23 -7.08 -4.69
C GLU A 131 11.77 -5.71 -5.20
N TYR A 132 12.49 -5.17 -6.20
CA TYR A 132 12.14 -3.91 -6.87
C TYR A 132 12.81 -3.82 -8.24
N ASN A 133 12.23 -2.99 -9.11
CA ASN A 133 12.82 -2.68 -10.40
C ASN A 133 13.94 -1.63 -10.26
N LYS A 134 15.20 -2.08 -10.41
CA LYS A 134 16.39 -1.22 -10.34
C LYS A 134 16.45 -0.17 -11.46
N ASN A 135 15.79 -0.40 -12.59
CA ASN A 135 15.81 0.51 -13.73
C ASN A 135 15.01 1.79 -13.50
N ASN A 136 14.18 1.84 -12.44
CA ASN A 136 13.38 3.02 -12.13
C ASN A 136 14.18 4.12 -11.41
N VAL A 137 15.44 3.86 -11.02
CA VAL A 137 16.33 4.88 -10.44
C VAL A 137 16.87 5.81 -11.54
N ALA A 138 16.82 7.11 -11.30
CA ALA A 138 17.32 8.12 -12.23
C ALA A 138 18.82 7.93 -12.51
N SER A 139 19.22 8.17 -13.76
CA SER A 139 20.64 8.16 -14.14
C SER A 139 21.44 9.22 -13.37
N GLY A 140 22.70 8.91 -13.10
CA GLY A 140 23.61 9.79 -12.37
C GLY A 140 23.46 9.76 -10.84
N TYR A 141 22.60 8.91 -10.28
CA TYR A 141 22.52 8.66 -8.85
C TYR A 141 23.21 7.33 -8.49
N ASP A 142 23.82 7.30 -7.30
CA ASP A 142 24.34 6.08 -6.71
C ASP A 142 23.25 5.44 -5.85
N GLN A 143 22.97 4.17 -6.11
CA GLN A 143 21.99 3.39 -5.37
C GLN A 143 22.74 2.56 -4.32
N GLU A 144 22.41 2.75 -3.05
CA GLU A 144 22.98 1.95 -1.97
C GLU A 144 22.18 0.66 -1.76
N THR A 145 22.65 -0.20 -0.86
CA THR A 145 21.96 -1.44 -0.51
C THR A 145 20.61 -1.12 0.13
N ALA A 146 19.53 -1.67 -0.45
CA ALA A 146 18.20 -1.57 0.13
C ALA A 146 18.15 -2.30 1.47
N THR A 147 17.44 -1.72 2.44
CA THR A 147 17.27 -2.31 3.77
C THR A 147 15.80 -2.54 4.07
N VAL A 148 15.51 -3.51 4.93
CA VAL A 148 14.16 -3.86 5.36
C VAL A 148 14.12 -4.05 6.87
N SER A 149 13.06 -3.56 7.50
CA SER A 149 12.83 -3.67 8.94
C SER A 149 11.39 -4.12 9.21
N PRO A 150 11.17 -5.26 9.89
CA PRO A 150 12.21 -6.19 10.38
C PRO A 150 12.89 -6.95 9.23
N SER A 151 14.12 -7.45 9.47
CA SER A 151 14.88 -8.26 8.51
C SER A 151 14.44 -9.73 8.48
N THR A 152 13.75 -10.19 9.52
CA THR A 152 13.19 -11.53 9.64
C THR A 152 11.77 -11.48 10.16
N VAL A 153 10.94 -12.45 9.76
CA VAL A 153 9.56 -12.58 10.22
C VAL A 153 9.22 -14.02 10.54
N GLU A 154 8.24 -14.21 11.42
CA GLU A 154 7.69 -15.52 11.73
C GLU A 154 6.58 -15.88 10.73
N VAL A 155 6.63 -17.11 10.22
CA VAL A 155 5.67 -17.63 9.24
C VAL A 155 5.03 -18.88 9.81
N SER A 156 3.72 -18.87 9.97
CA SER A 156 2.95 -19.92 10.63
C SER A 156 1.73 -20.34 9.80
N GLY A 157 1.31 -21.59 9.95
CA GLY A 157 0.18 -22.14 9.19
C GLY A 157 0.15 -23.67 9.17
N PRO A 158 -0.60 -24.26 8.22
CA PRO A 158 -0.54 -25.71 7.98
C PRO A 158 0.88 -26.15 7.67
N LYS A 159 1.32 -27.26 8.27
CA LYS A 159 2.68 -27.79 8.09
C LYS A 159 3.05 -28.01 6.61
N SER A 160 2.10 -28.46 5.80
CA SER A 160 2.27 -28.63 4.35
C SER A 160 2.61 -27.31 3.64
N GLU A 161 1.86 -26.25 3.92
CA GLU A 161 2.07 -24.92 3.32
C GLU A 161 3.36 -24.28 3.82
N VAL A 162 3.61 -24.29 5.14
CA VAL A 162 4.83 -23.73 5.73
C VAL A 162 6.11 -24.42 5.23
N ASN A 163 6.02 -25.72 4.90
CA ASN A 163 7.14 -26.44 4.29
C ASN A 163 7.39 -26.05 2.83
N ARG A 164 6.38 -25.56 2.11
CA ARG A 164 6.50 -25.07 0.73
C ARG A 164 7.09 -23.67 0.65
N VAL A 165 7.00 -22.88 1.73
CA VAL A 165 7.57 -21.53 1.78
C VAL A 165 9.06 -21.57 1.49
N SER A 166 9.43 -20.95 0.36
CA SER A 166 10.80 -20.81 -0.11
C SER A 166 11.38 -19.48 0.36
N GLN A 167 10.61 -18.39 0.25
CA GLN A 167 11.06 -17.05 0.61
C GLN A 167 9.91 -16.16 1.07
N ILE A 168 10.26 -15.11 1.82
CA ILE A 168 9.37 -14.00 2.15
C ILE A 168 9.81 -12.78 1.37
N VAL A 169 8.91 -12.18 0.62
CA VAL A 169 9.21 -11.09 -0.32
C VAL A 169 8.51 -9.81 0.12
N ALA A 170 9.29 -8.73 0.15
CA ALA A 170 8.85 -7.35 0.31
C ALA A 170 8.96 -6.66 -1.06
N LYS A 171 7.84 -6.57 -1.78
CA LYS A 171 7.77 -5.96 -3.12
C LYS A 171 7.68 -4.44 -2.99
N LEU A 172 8.73 -3.73 -3.39
CA LEU A 172 8.81 -2.27 -3.35
C LEU A 172 8.55 -1.68 -4.75
N ASN A 173 7.42 -1.02 -4.90
CA ASN A 173 7.08 -0.28 -6.12
C ASN A 173 7.83 1.06 -6.15
N VAL A 174 8.95 1.09 -6.88
CA VAL A 174 9.80 2.28 -7.06
C VAL A 174 9.25 3.13 -8.22
N PRO A 175 9.02 4.44 -8.03
CA PRO A 175 8.58 5.32 -9.11
C PRO A 175 9.68 5.52 -10.16
N ASN A 176 9.29 5.71 -11.43
CA ASN A 176 10.24 5.96 -12.51
C ASN A 176 10.98 7.31 -12.30
N GLY A 177 12.28 7.34 -12.60
CA GLY A 177 13.13 8.51 -12.41
C GLY A 177 13.39 8.86 -10.94
N LEU A 178 13.40 7.88 -10.03
CA LEU A 178 13.65 8.13 -8.62
C LEU A 178 15.05 8.75 -8.40
N ASN A 179 15.09 9.93 -7.79
CA ASN A 179 16.29 10.75 -7.63
C ASN A 179 16.57 11.13 -6.17
N ARG A 180 15.91 10.45 -5.23
CA ARG A 180 16.03 10.65 -3.78
C ARG A 180 15.81 9.33 -3.06
N THR A 181 16.29 9.23 -1.82
CA THR A 181 16.00 8.11 -0.94
C THR A 181 14.49 7.87 -0.85
N TYR A 182 14.10 6.60 -0.97
CA TYR A 182 12.71 6.17 -1.00
C TYR A 182 12.44 5.17 0.11
N SER A 183 11.37 5.36 0.87
CA SER A 183 11.00 4.48 1.99
C SER A 183 9.50 4.24 2.00
N ARG A 184 9.10 2.97 2.15
CA ARG A 184 7.69 2.55 2.19
C ARG A 184 7.50 1.35 3.10
N THR A 185 6.38 1.32 3.81
CA THR A 185 5.88 0.11 4.45
C THR A 185 5.14 -0.72 3.40
N VAL A 186 5.51 -1.98 3.27
CA VAL A 186 4.92 -2.92 2.30
C VAL A 186 4.41 -4.16 3.01
N ILE A 187 3.38 -4.78 2.41
CA ILE A 187 2.86 -6.08 2.86
C ILE A 187 3.83 -7.16 2.42
N LEU A 188 4.11 -8.11 3.32
CA LEU A 188 4.96 -9.25 3.04
C LEU A 188 4.17 -10.38 2.40
N VAL A 189 4.81 -11.07 1.46
CA VAL A 189 4.24 -12.22 0.75
C VAL A 189 5.12 -13.43 0.94
N ALA A 190 4.54 -14.57 1.28
CA ALA A 190 5.23 -15.85 1.28
C ALA A 190 5.08 -16.53 -0.07
N GLU A 191 6.20 -16.91 -0.68
CA GLU A 191 6.22 -17.55 -2.00
C GLU A 191 6.87 -18.94 -1.93
N ASP A 192 6.39 -19.86 -2.76
CA ASP A 192 7.06 -21.14 -3.01
C ASP A 192 8.20 -21.01 -4.04
N LYS A 193 8.83 -22.14 -4.38
CA LYS A 193 9.96 -22.19 -5.32
C LYS A 193 9.61 -21.72 -6.73
N ASN A 194 8.33 -21.70 -7.08
CA ASN A 194 7.83 -21.28 -8.39
C ASN A 194 7.35 -19.81 -8.36
N GLY A 195 7.54 -19.09 -7.25
CA GLY A 195 7.05 -17.72 -7.07
C GLY A 195 5.54 -17.63 -6.79
N GLN A 196 4.86 -18.74 -6.50
CA GLN A 196 3.42 -18.72 -6.19
C GLN A 196 3.20 -18.32 -4.74
N GLN A 197 2.23 -17.42 -4.52
CA GLN A 197 1.85 -16.98 -3.18
C GLN A 197 1.18 -18.12 -2.40
N LEU A 198 1.64 -18.31 -1.16
CA LEU A 198 1.09 -19.29 -0.22
C LEU A 198 0.20 -18.62 0.82
N ASN A 199 -0.85 -19.32 1.25
CA ASN A 199 -1.75 -18.84 2.29
C ASN A 199 -1.24 -19.25 3.68
N VAL A 200 -0.36 -18.43 4.23
CA VAL A 200 0.24 -18.59 5.57
C VAL A 200 0.14 -17.27 6.32
N ASN A 201 0.18 -17.34 7.66
CA ASN A 201 0.23 -16.17 8.52
C ASN A 201 1.67 -15.68 8.68
N ILE A 202 1.91 -14.38 8.46
CA ILE A 202 3.22 -13.75 8.58
C ILE A 202 3.15 -12.71 9.70
N SER A 203 4.09 -12.76 10.65
CA SER A 203 4.14 -11.86 11.80
C SER A 203 5.54 -11.24 11.95
N PRO A 204 5.66 -9.90 11.90
CA PRO A 204 4.66 -8.95 11.43
C PRO A 204 4.31 -9.15 9.95
N SER A 205 3.10 -8.77 9.54
CA SER A 205 2.63 -8.91 8.15
C SER A 205 3.14 -7.82 7.20
N THR A 206 3.81 -6.80 7.74
CA THR A 206 4.37 -5.68 6.98
C THR A 206 5.81 -5.42 7.41
N ALA A 207 6.59 -4.84 6.50
CA ALA A 207 7.94 -4.36 6.78
C ALA A 207 8.19 -3.01 6.12
N GLN A 208 9.00 -2.18 6.76
CA GLN A 208 9.49 -0.94 6.18
C GLN A 208 10.71 -1.23 5.31
N VAL A 209 10.60 -0.96 4.02
CA VAL A 209 11.70 -1.03 3.06
C VAL A 209 12.24 0.37 2.79
N LYS A 210 13.56 0.53 2.87
CA LYS A 210 14.29 1.77 2.56
C LYS A 210 15.29 1.50 1.44
N LEU A 211 15.20 2.30 0.38
CA LEU A 211 16.12 2.34 -0.74
C LEU A 211 16.88 3.67 -0.69
N PRO A 212 18.11 3.70 -0.14
CA PRO A 212 18.90 4.92 -0.06
C PRO A 212 19.51 5.28 -1.42
N LEU A 213 19.40 6.54 -1.79
CA LEU A 213 20.05 7.09 -2.98
C LEU A 213 20.94 8.26 -2.56
N SER A 214 22.13 8.31 -3.13
CA SER A 214 23.09 9.39 -2.93
C SER A 214 23.53 10.00 -4.26
N VAL A 215 23.95 11.26 -4.19
CA VAL A 215 24.49 12.01 -5.32
C VAL A 215 25.69 12.80 -4.84
N SER A 216 26.81 12.65 -5.55
CA SER A 216 28.01 13.42 -5.25
C SER A 216 27.97 14.75 -6.00
N LYS A 217 28.68 15.76 -5.49
CA LYS A 217 28.84 17.05 -6.17
C LYS A 217 30.30 17.43 -6.34
N LYS A 218 30.65 18.07 -7.47
CA LYS A 218 32.00 18.60 -7.74
C LYS A 218 31.92 19.81 -8.65
N THR A 219 32.70 20.84 -8.36
CA THR A 219 32.85 21.99 -9.27
C THR A 219 33.92 21.71 -10.32
N VAL A 220 33.57 21.88 -11.60
CA VAL A 220 34.49 21.64 -12.72
C VAL A 220 34.53 22.85 -13.66
N LYS A 221 35.61 22.97 -14.44
CA LYS A 221 35.75 24.03 -15.44
C LYS A 221 34.88 23.73 -16.68
N LEU A 222 34.46 24.77 -17.37
CA LEU A 222 33.82 24.65 -18.68
C LEU A 222 34.84 24.82 -19.81
N LYS A 223 34.71 23.97 -20.84
CA LYS A 223 35.40 24.12 -22.12
C LYS A 223 34.36 24.46 -23.18
N LEU A 224 34.53 25.60 -23.83
CA LEU A 224 33.69 25.97 -24.98
C LEU A 224 34.20 25.23 -26.22
N ASN A 225 33.28 24.63 -26.96
CA ASN A 225 33.57 23.92 -28.21
C ASN A 225 32.74 24.55 -29.33
N PRO A 226 33.28 25.53 -30.08
CA PRO A 226 32.58 26.12 -31.20
C PRO A 226 32.36 25.07 -32.31
N ARG A 227 31.22 25.17 -33.01
CA ARG A 227 30.84 24.32 -34.15
C ARG A 227 30.23 25.19 -35.26
N ASN A 228 30.36 24.72 -36.50
CA ASN A 228 29.78 25.36 -37.70
C ASN A 228 30.22 26.83 -37.88
N GLU A 229 31.50 27.10 -37.70
CA GLU A 229 32.09 28.41 -37.94
C GLU A 229 32.06 28.76 -39.44
N LYS A 230 31.69 30.01 -39.77
CA LYS A 230 31.74 30.51 -41.14
C LYS A 230 33.16 30.92 -41.50
N SER A 231 33.65 30.51 -42.67
CA SER A 231 35.02 30.78 -43.12
C SER A 231 35.36 32.27 -43.27
N ASN A 232 34.35 33.11 -43.52
CA ASN A 232 34.52 34.56 -43.67
C ASN A 232 34.40 35.35 -42.35
N LYS A 233 34.34 34.68 -41.20
CA LYS A 233 34.14 35.32 -39.89
C LYS A 233 35.11 34.78 -38.83
N VAL A 234 35.46 35.64 -37.89
CA VAL A 234 36.24 35.30 -36.70
C VAL A 234 35.35 35.45 -35.47
N TYR A 235 35.27 34.39 -34.67
CA TYR A 235 34.44 34.32 -33.47
C TYR A 235 35.30 34.33 -32.20
N SER A 236 34.89 35.12 -31.20
CA SER A 236 35.47 35.11 -29.86
C SER A 236 34.37 34.80 -28.84
N LEU A 237 34.56 33.72 -28.09
CA LEU A 237 33.55 33.17 -27.17
C LEU A 237 33.98 33.38 -25.72
N THR A 238 33.14 34.04 -24.94
CA THR A 238 33.38 34.29 -23.50
C THR A 238 32.19 33.80 -22.69
N ALA A 239 32.40 32.79 -21.84
CA ALA A 239 31.38 32.35 -20.90
C ALA A 239 31.32 33.29 -19.69
N LYS A 240 30.12 33.74 -19.30
CA LYS A 240 29.94 34.55 -18.08
C LYS A 240 30.35 33.80 -16.82
N GLN A 241 30.25 32.47 -16.85
CA GLN A 241 30.67 31.57 -15.78
C GLN A 241 31.64 30.54 -16.35
N THR A 242 32.80 30.39 -15.73
CA THR A 242 33.86 29.47 -16.20
C THR A 242 33.86 28.14 -15.45
N LYS A 243 33.05 28.02 -14.41
CA LYS A 243 32.90 26.83 -13.55
C LYS A 243 31.44 26.53 -13.30
N VAL A 244 31.12 25.25 -13.14
CA VAL A 244 29.77 24.76 -12.83
C VAL A 244 29.84 23.65 -11.79
N THR A 245 28.79 23.53 -10.98
CA THR A 245 28.67 22.41 -10.03
C THR A 245 27.99 21.24 -10.73
N VAL A 246 28.65 20.09 -10.73
CA VAL A 246 28.16 18.86 -11.34
C VAL A 246 27.64 17.94 -10.25
N TYR A 247 26.49 17.34 -10.48
CA TYR A 247 25.88 16.32 -9.63
C TYR A 247 25.84 15.00 -10.38
N GLY A 248 26.35 13.93 -9.80
CA GLY A 248 26.41 12.65 -10.49
C GLY A 248 26.96 11.52 -9.62
N LYS A 249 27.18 10.37 -10.26
CA LYS A 249 27.81 9.21 -9.63
C LYS A 249 29.20 9.55 -9.14
N LYS A 250 29.53 9.16 -7.91
CA LYS A 250 30.82 9.45 -7.27
C LYS A 250 32.01 8.99 -8.11
N SER A 251 31.89 7.79 -8.70
CA SER A 251 32.92 7.18 -9.56
C SER A 251 33.20 7.95 -10.86
N VAL A 252 32.19 8.67 -11.36
CA VAL A 252 32.28 9.47 -12.60
C VAL A 252 32.79 10.87 -12.30
N ILE A 253 32.14 11.59 -11.38
CA ILE A 253 32.45 13.01 -11.19
C ILE A 253 33.80 13.23 -10.51
N SER A 254 34.29 12.27 -9.71
CA SER A 254 35.63 12.35 -9.10
C SER A 254 36.73 12.48 -10.16
N LYS A 255 36.59 11.77 -11.29
CA LYS A 255 37.52 11.78 -12.44
C LYS A 255 37.25 12.92 -13.42
N LEU A 256 36.06 13.51 -13.40
CA LEU A 256 35.67 14.59 -14.29
C LEU A 256 36.46 15.87 -13.99
N LYS A 257 37.22 16.37 -14.98
CA LYS A 257 38.02 17.60 -14.87
C LYS A 257 37.30 18.82 -15.45
N GLN A 258 36.58 18.63 -16.55
CA GLN A 258 35.90 19.69 -17.28
C GLN A 258 34.63 19.17 -17.95
N LEU A 259 33.70 20.07 -18.25
CA LEU A 259 32.52 19.80 -19.09
C LEU A 259 32.57 20.63 -20.35
N THR A 260 32.03 20.08 -21.43
CA THR A 260 32.01 20.74 -22.73
C THR A 260 30.66 21.41 -22.96
N VAL A 261 30.69 22.64 -23.45
CA VAL A 261 29.52 23.35 -23.97
C VAL A 261 29.71 23.50 -25.47
N ASN A 262 28.88 22.82 -26.24
CA ASN A 262 28.88 22.96 -27.69
C ASN A 262 28.18 24.28 -28.06
N VAL A 263 28.86 25.11 -28.83
CA VAL A 263 28.37 26.42 -29.26
C VAL A 263 28.20 26.39 -30.77
N ASP A 264 26.96 26.25 -31.24
CA ASP A 264 26.66 26.26 -32.66
C ASP A 264 26.62 27.70 -33.19
N LEU A 265 27.43 27.99 -34.20
CA LEU A 265 27.63 29.32 -34.77
C LEU A 265 27.00 29.47 -36.16
N ALA A 266 26.32 28.44 -36.69
CA ALA A 266 25.77 28.41 -38.05
C ALA A 266 24.91 29.64 -38.40
N HIS A 267 24.10 30.10 -37.44
CA HIS A 267 23.17 31.22 -37.61
C HIS A 267 23.66 32.54 -36.97
N ILE A 268 24.90 32.60 -36.51
CA ILE A 268 25.44 33.77 -35.80
C ILE A 268 26.17 34.69 -36.78
N ASN A 269 25.52 35.81 -37.11
CA ASN A 269 26.05 36.80 -38.05
C ASN A 269 26.55 38.09 -37.39
N ALA A 270 26.09 38.41 -36.19
CA ALA A 270 26.46 39.60 -35.43
C ALA A 270 26.76 39.21 -33.97
N SER A 271 27.48 40.09 -33.27
CA SER A 271 27.83 39.86 -31.86
C SER A 271 26.56 39.75 -31.00
N THR A 272 26.48 38.73 -30.16
CA THR A 272 25.29 38.44 -29.34
C THR A 272 25.66 37.73 -28.04
N THR A 273 24.70 37.56 -27.14
CA THR A 273 24.80 36.68 -25.97
C THR A 273 23.67 35.67 -26.03
N GLN A 274 24.02 34.38 -25.99
CA GLN A 274 23.04 33.30 -26.04
C GLN A 274 23.28 32.29 -24.91
N SER A 275 22.23 31.59 -24.51
CA SER A 275 22.25 30.56 -23.49
C SER A 275 22.42 29.20 -24.14
N PHE A 276 23.46 28.47 -23.75
CA PHE A 276 23.75 27.14 -24.29
C PHE A 276 23.63 26.06 -23.20
N PRO A 277 23.00 24.91 -23.50
CA PRO A 277 22.93 23.80 -22.57
C PRO A 277 24.30 23.12 -22.41
N ILE A 278 24.61 22.70 -21.19
CA ILE A 278 25.83 21.95 -20.91
C ILE A 278 25.63 20.49 -21.34
N THR A 279 26.54 19.97 -22.14
CA THR A 279 26.49 18.56 -22.56
C THR A 279 26.91 17.66 -21.39
N LEU A 280 25.97 16.84 -20.90
CA LEU A 280 26.21 15.96 -19.76
C LEU A 280 26.75 14.59 -20.22
N PRO A 281 27.90 14.13 -19.70
CA PRO A 281 28.37 12.78 -19.97
C PRO A 281 27.56 11.74 -19.18
N SER A 282 27.62 10.48 -19.60
CA SER A 282 26.97 9.37 -18.89
C SER A 282 27.40 9.32 -17.42
N GLY A 283 26.44 9.13 -16.53
CA GLY A 283 26.65 9.11 -15.07
C GLY A 283 26.68 10.49 -14.40
N VAL A 284 26.50 11.58 -15.13
CA VAL A 284 26.15 12.90 -14.58
C VAL A 284 24.64 13.08 -14.61
N ALA A 285 24.06 13.41 -13.46
CA ALA A 285 22.62 13.62 -13.31
C ALA A 285 22.20 15.02 -13.76
N ARG A 286 22.93 16.04 -13.32
CA ARG A 286 22.62 17.46 -13.60
C ARG A 286 23.81 18.37 -13.31
N THR A 287 23.72 19.59 -13.80
CA THR A 287 24.63 20.69 -13.45
C THR A 287 23.85 21.86 -12.85
N ASP A 288 24.57 22.69 -12.10
CA ASP A 288 24.09 23.96 -11.60
C ASP A 288 25.12 25.06 -11.94
N PRO A 289 24.77 26.00 -12.84
CA PRO A 289 23.53 26.05 -13.63
C PRO A 289 23.45 24.98 -14.73
N ALA A 290 22.24 24.75 -15.26
CA ALA A 290 22.00 23.81 -16.37
C ALA A 290 22.42 24.38 -17.74
N ASN A 291 22.33 25.70 -17.88
CA ASN A 291 22.71 26.43 -19.09
C ASN A 291 23.69 27.55 -18.75
N VAL A 292 24.51 27.94 -19.73
CA VAL A 292 25.54 28.96 -19.55
C VAL A 292 25.37 30.03 -20.61
N ASN A 293 25.35 31.29 -20.17
CA ASN A 293 25.32 32.43 -21.07
C ASN A 293 26.73 32.67 -21.63
N ILE A 294 26.84 32.63 -22.96
CA ILE A 294 28.07 32.82 -23.71
C ILE A 294 27.93 34.08 -24.56
N GLN A 295 28.83 35.04 -24.34
CA GLN A 295 28.99 36.19 -25.20
C GLN A 295 29.82 35.79 -26.42
N ILE A 296 29.27 36.02 -27.60
CA ILE A 296 29.91 35.71 -28.89
C ILE A 296 30.18 37.05 -29.56
N LYS A 297 31.45 37.38 -29.75
CA LYS A 297 31.88 38.52 -30.56
C LYS A 297 32.22 38.04 -31.96
N VAL A 298 31.70 38.72 -32.97
CA VAL A 298 31.89 38.41 -34.39
C VAL A 298 32.65 39.54 -35.05
N LYS A 299 33.68 39.20 -35.83
CA LYS A 299 34.38 40.12 -36.74
C LYS A 299 34.45 39.48 -38.13
N ASP A 300 34.36 40.28 -39.18
CA ASP A 300 34.60 39.78 -40.53
C ASP A 300 36.08 39.46 -40.71
N SER A 301 36.39 38.34 -41.36
CA SER A 301 37.76 37.98 -41.69
C SER A 301 38.17 38.81 -42.90
N SER A 302 38.91 39.90 -42.68
CA SER A 302 39.43 40.72 -43.76
C SER A 302 40.42 39.89 -44.58
N ALA A 303 40.05 39.55 -45.81
CA ALA A 303 41.01 39.11 -46.80
C ALA A 303 41.94 40.29 -47.08
N THR A 304 43.18 40.23 -46.58
CA THR A 304 44.25 41.07 -47.07
C THR A 304 44.44 40.72 -48.54
N LYS A 305 43.83 41.48 -49.45
CA LYS A 305 44.27 41.52 -50.83
C LYS A 305 45.63 42.22 -50.81
N ASN A 306 46.71 41.43 -50.83
CA ASN A 306 47.96 41.94 -51.39
C ASN A 306 47.67 42.23 -52.86
N SER A 307 47.50 43.52 -53.18
CA SER A 307 47.68 44.03 -54.52
C SER A 307 49.17 44.33 -54.68
N ASP A 308 49.82 43.64 -55.62
CA ASP A 308 51.11 44.02 -56.19
C ASP A 308 51.10 45.47 -56.72
#